data_AF-A0A3A5ARG4-F1
#
_entry.id   AF-A0A3A5ARG4-F1
#
_cell.length_a   1.000
_cell.length_b   1.000
_cell.length_c   1.000
_cell.angle_alpha   90.00
_cell.angle_beta   90.00
_cell.angle_gamma   90.00
#
_symmetry.space_group_name_H-M   'P 1'
#
loop_
_entity.id
_entity.type
_entity.pdbx_description
1 polymer ?
#
loop_
_entity_poly.entity_id
_entity_poly.type
_entity_poly.pdbx_seq_one_letter_code
_entity_poly.pdbx_strand_id
1 'polypeptide(L)'
;MKISDSAATRRNFLIKSGSFVGLAALGGPALLPGCRPQAEKAGEVTATEDLMREHGVLQRLLLIFEDLEGKLNQGTKFAPELLVDPAYLIRTFIQDYHEKLEEDYVFPRFEKAGKLTGLVQVLRRQHEAGRKMIDFLQISPGSNGSGKP
;
A
#
# COMPACT_ATOMS: atom_id res chain seq x y z
N MET A 1 -18.59 -7.24 35.31
CA MET A 1 -18.68 -5.91 34.68
C MET A 1 -18.82 -6.13 33.18
N LYS A 2 -20.03 -5.94 32.61
CA LYS A 2 -20.33 -6.23 31.20
C LYS A 2 -19.87 -5.05 30.34
N ILE A 3 -18.99 -5.29 29.37
CA ILE A 3 -18.61 -4.29 28.37
C ILE A 3 -19.79 -4.14 27.41
N SER A 4 -20.43 -2.99 27.46
CA SER A 4 -21.55 -2.63 26.58
C SER A 4 -21.05 -2.23 25.20
N ASP A 5 -21.84 -2.61 24.21
CA ASP A 5 -21.57 -2.70 22.79
C ASP A 5 -21.44 -1.30 22.12
N SER A 6 -20.21 -0.81 21.96
CA SER A 6 -19.91 0.51 21.38
C SER A 6 -20.19 0.61 19.86
N ALA A 7 -20.39 -0.53 19.18
CA ALA A 7 -20.68 -0.58 17.75
C ALA A 7 -22.16 -0.30 17.44
N ALA A 8 -23.08 -0.76 18.30
CA ALA A 8 -24.52 -0.56 18.13
C ALA A 8 -24.94 0.91 18.29
N THR A 9 -24.26 1.66 19.15
CA THR A 9 -24.59 3.06 19.47
C THR A 9 -24.25 4.02 18.32
N ARG A 10 -23.19 3.74 17.55
CA ARG A 10 -22.75 4.59 16.42
C ARG A 10 -23.63 4.46 15.19
N ARG A 11 -24.08 3.24 14.86
CA ARG A 11 -25.03 3.00 13.75
C ARG A 11 -26.39 3.65 14.01
N ASN A 12 -26.86 3.64 15.25
CA ASN A 12 -28.16 4.22 15.60
C ASN A 12 -28.16 5.76 15.58
N PHE A 13 -27.01 6.40 15.77
CA PHE A 13 -26.87 7.86 15.67
C PHE A 13 -27.05 8.35 14.23
N LEU A 14 -26.44 7.66 13.25
CA LEU A 14 -26.58 7.99 11.81
C LEU A 14 -27.99 7.75 11.27
N ILE A 15 -28.70 6.74 11.79
CA ILE A 15 -30.09 6.48 11.41
C ILE A 15 -31.04 7.52 12.02
N LYS A 16 -30.76 8.01 13.24
CA LYS A 16 -31.59 9.02 13.91
C LYS A 16 -31.32 10.46 13.45
N SER A 17 -30.14 10.79 12.93
CA SER A 17 -29.85 12.12 12.37
C SER A 17 -30.28 12.28 10.91
N GLY A 18 -30.66 11.19 10.22
CA GLY A 18 -31.11 11.19 8.82
C GLY A 18 -32.60 11.43 8.60
N SER A 19 -33.38 11.76 9.62
CA SER A 19 -34.84 11.97 9.51
C SER A 19 -35.26 13.39 9.87
N PHE A 20 -34.83 14.38 9.08
CA PHE A 20 -35.48 15.70 8.99
C PHE A 20 -35.07 16.40 7.68
N VAL A 21 -35.68 16.03 6.54
CA VAL A 21 -36.28 16.96 5.58
C VAL A 21 -37.40 16.20 4.88
N GLY A 22 -38.64 16.53 5.26
CA GLY A 22 -39.84 16.02 4.64
C GLY A 22 -40.16 16.72 3.31
N LEU A 23 -40.71 15.94 2.39
CA LEU A 23 -41.86 16.24 1.53
C LEU A 23 -42.03 17.70 1.05
N ALA A 24 -41.45 17.99 -0.12
CA ALA A 24 -41.95 19.03 -1.04
C ALA A 24 -42.01 18.44 -2.46
N ALA A 25 -42.87 17.44 -2.65
CA ALA A 25 -43.37 17.10 -3.98
C ALA A 25 -44.63 17.93 -4.19
N LEU A 26 -44.57 18.93 -5.09
CA LEU A 26 -45.64 19.41 -5.98
C LEU A 26 -45.17 20.72 -6.66
N GLY A 27 -44.56 20.62 -7.84
CA GLY A 27 -44.37 21.76 -8.74
C GLY A 27 -43.12 21.73 -9.64
N GLY A 28 -43.29 21.25 -10.89
CA GLY A 28 -42.65 21.75 -12.12
C GLY A 28 -41.10 21.81 -12.26
N PRO A 29 -40.51 21.31 -13.37
CA PRO A 29 -39.06 21.26 -13.55
C PRO A 29 -38.53 22.59 -14.11
N ALA A 30 -38.09 23.52 -13.26
CA ALA A 30 -37.35 24.68 -13.73
C ALA A 30 -36.53 25.37 -12.61
N LEU A 31 -35.25 25.61 -12.91
CA LEU A 31 -34.38 26.66 -12.32
C LEU A 31 -33.59 26.36 -11.03
N LEU A 32 -32.77 25.30 -11.03
CA LEU A 32 -31.48 25.35 -10.33
C LEU A 32 -30.34 25.24 -11.37
N PRO A 33 -29.71 26.37 -11.78
CA PRO A 33 -28.56 26.34 -12.65
C PRO A 33 -27.35 25.96 -11.78
N GLY A 34 -27.15 24.66 -11.54
CA GLY A 34 -26.03 24.23 -10.70
C GLY A 34 -25.87 22.72 -10.52
N CYS A 35 -26.95 21.95 -10.47
CA CYS A 35 -26.85 20.49 -10.41
C CYS A 35 -26.80 19.87 -11.81
N ARG A 36 -25.68 20.07 -12.52
CA ARG A 36 -25.23 19.03 -13.43
C ARG A 36 -24.59 17.95 -12.55
N PRO A 37 -24.97 16.67 -12.64
CA PRO A 37 -24.09 15.62 -12.18
C PRO A 37 -22.85 15.71 -13.06
N GLN A 38 -21.85 16.44 -12.58
CA GLN A 38 -20.50 16.26 -13.07
C GLN A 38 -20.19 14.81 -12.71
N ALA A 39 -20.24 13.92 -13.70
CA ALA A 39 -19.52 12.67 -13.58
C ALA A 39 -18.10 13.10 -13.23
N GLU A 40 -17.74 12.99 -11.95
CA GLU A 40 -16.34 13.06 -11.54
C GLU A 40 -15.67 12.01 -12.39
N LYS A 41 -14.94 12.45 -13.42
CA LYS A 41 -14.02 11.57 -14.10
C LYS A 41 -13.10 11.14 -12.97
N ALA A 42 -13.19 9.87 -12.57
CA ALA A 42 -12.23 9.26 -11.68
C ALA A 42 -10.86 9.77 -12.12
N GLY A 43 -10.25 10.60 -11.28
CA GLY A 43 -9.10 11.41 -11.67
C GLY A 43 -8.01 10.51 -12.24
N GLU A 44 -7.33 10.98 -13.28
CA GLU A 44 -6.14 10.30 -13.79
C GLU A 44 -5.15 10.13 -12.63
N VAL A 45 -4.74 8.88 -12.38
CA VAL A 45 -3.82 8.56 -11.28
C VAL A 45 -2.50 9.26 -11.57
N THR A 46 -2.07 10.12 -10.66
CA THR A 46 -0.81 10.84 -10.85
C THR A 46 0.38 9.90 -10.68
N ALA A 47 1.52 10.19 -11.31
CA ALA A 47 2.73 9.38 -11.15
C ALA A 47 3.17 9.24 -9.68
N THR A 48 2.99 10.29 -8.88
CA THR A 48 3.29 10.23 -7.44
C THR A 48 2.30 9.36 -6.69
N GLU A 49 1.01 9.38 -7.05
CA GLU A 49 0.03 8.49 -6.45
C GLU A 49 0.30 7.03 -6.82
N ASP A 50 0.67 6.75 -8.07
CA ASP A 50 1.05 5.41 -8.53
C ASP A 50 2.26 4.89 -7.74
N LEU A 51 3.29 5.73 -7.59
CA LEU A 51 4.47 5.43 -6.78
C LEU A 51 4.10 5.10 -5.31
N MET A 52 3.13 5.81 -4.74
CA MET A 52 2.64 5.53 -3.38
C MET A 52 1.76 4.27 -3.30
N ARG A 53 1.07 3.88 -4.38
CA ARG A 53 0.33 2.61 -4.44
C ARG A 53 1.31 1.43 -4.44
N GLU A 54 2.43 1.56 -5.15
CA GLU A 54 3.51 0.57 -5.17
C GLU A 54 4.14 0.40 -3.77
N HIS A 55 4.34 1.49 -3.02
CA HIS A 55 4.72 1.43 -1.60
C HIS A 55 3.71 0.61 -0.75
N GLY A 56 2.42 0.72 -1.06
CA GLY A 56 1.38 -0.08 -0.40
C GLY A 56 1.54 -1.59 -0.64
N VAL A 57 2.13 -2.01 -1.77
CA VAL A 57 2.48 -3.43 -2.01
C VAL A 57 3.60 -3.85 -1.07
N LEU A 58 4.69 -3.08 -0.99
CA LEU A 58 5.79 -3.33 -0.05
C LEU A 58 5.29 -3.46 1.39
N GLN A 59 4.43 -2.54 1.85
CA GLN A 59 3.87 -2.58 3.20
C GLN A 59 3.13 -3.89 3.49
N ARG A 60 2.34 -4.41 2.54
CA ARG A 60 1.62 -5.68 2.72
C ARG A 60 2.56 -6.89 2.74
N LEU A 61 3.66 -6.85 1.99
CA LEU A 61 4.67 -7.91 2.03
C LEU A 61 5.39 -7.94 3.37
N LEU A 62 5.70 -6.78 3.95
CA LEU A 62 6.33 -6.68 5.27
C LEU A 62 5.44 -7.27 6.38
N LEU A 63 4.12 -7.16 6.29
CA LEU A 63 3.19 -7.81 7.23
C LEU A 63 3.29 -9.34 7.20
N ILE A 64 3.64 -9.94 6.05
CA ILE A 64 3.87 -11.39 5.95
C ILE A 64 5.14 -11.75 6.73
N PHE A 65 6.22 -11.00 6.55
CA PHE A 65 7.47 -11.23 7.30
C PHE A 65 7.30 -11.04 8.81
N GLU A 66 6.49 -10.07 9.24
CA GLU A 66 6.16 -9.85 10.66
C GLU A 66 5.40 -11.06 11.26
N ASP A 67 4.43 -11.61 10.54
CA ASP A 67 3.74 -12.84 10.96
C ASP A 67 4.69 -14.06 11.01
N LEU A 68 5.60 -14.18 10.05
CA LEU A 68 6.62 -15.24 10.03
C LEU A 68 7.61 -15.11 11.19
N GLU A 69 8.04 -13.90 11.53
CA GLU A 69 8.87 -13.64 12.71
C GLU A 69 8.14 -14.13 13.98
N GLY A 70 6.86 -13.81 14.12
CA GLY A 70 6.02 -14.30 15.22
C GLY A 70 5.98 -15.83 15.31
N LYS A 71 5.81 -16.51 14.17
CA LYS A 71 5.82 -17.98 14.10
C LYS A 71 7.18 -18.58 14.46
N LEU A 72 8.28 -18.00 13.95
CA LEU A 72 9.65 -18.41 14.25
C LEU A 72 9.94 -18.33 15.76
N ASN A 73 9.57 -17.21 16.39
CA ASN A 73 9.77 -17.00 17.82
C ASN A 73 8.98 -17.99 18.69
N GLN A 74 7.86 -18.50 18.18
CA GLN A 74 7.03 -19.51 18.84
C GLN A 74 7.45 -20.96 18.51
N GLY A 75 8.42 -21.17 17.62
CA GLY A 75 8.76 -22.49 17.09
C GLY A 75 7.66 -23.11 16.23
N THR A 76 6.72 -22.31 15.72
CA THR A 76 5.63 -22.76 14.86
C THR A 76 6.15 -22.98 13.45
N LYS A 77 5.90 -24.17 12.90
CA LYS A 77 6.27 -24.50 11.52
C LYS A 77 5.39 -23.74 10.52
N PHE A 78 5.98 -23.38 9.39
CA PHE A 78 5.27 -22.79 8.27
C PHE A 78 5.86 -23.29 6.94
N ALA A 79 5.07 -23.14 5.88
CA ALA A 79 5.45 -23.48 4.52
C ALA A 79 6.58 -22.55 4.03
N PRO A 80 7.72 -23.07 3.53
CA PRO A 80 8.86 -22.25 3.07
C PRO A 80 8.48 -21.18 2.04
N GLU A 81 7.47 -21.46 1.22
CA GLU A 81 6.92 -20.57 0.18
C GLU A 81 6.45 -19.24 0.77
N LEU A 82 5.97 -19.23 2.02
CA LEU A 82 5.55 -18.00 2.70
C LEU A 82 6.72 -17.03 2.94
N LEU A 83 7.96 -17.53 2.95
CA LEU A 83 9.17 -16.70 3.03
C LEU A 83 9.71 -16.37 1.63
N VAL A 84 9.74 -17.36 0.74
CA VAL A 84 10.37 -17.26 -0.58
C VAL A 84 9.57 -16.37 -1.53
N ASP A 85 8.25 -16.52 -1.61
CA ASP A 85 7.43 -15.80 -2.59
C ASP A 85 7.39 -14.29 -2.31
N PRO A 86 7.19 -13.82 -1.06
CA PRO A 86 7.28 -12.39 -0.77
C PRO A 86 8.68 -11.83 -1.02
N ALA A 87 9.74 -12.57 -0.69
CA ALA A 87 11.12 -12.15 -0.96
C ALA A 87 11.38 -12.00 -2.47
N TYR A 88 10.85 -12.93 -3.28
CA TYR A 88 10.90 -12.83 -4.74
C TYR A 88 10.15 -11.59 -5.26
N LEU A 89 8.97 -11.27 -4.70
CA LEU A 89 8.22 -10.08 -5.11
C LEU A 89 8.93 -8.78 -4.70
N ILE A 90 9.54 -8.74 -3.50
CA ILE A 90 10.37 -7.59 -3.12
C ILE A 90 11.53 -7.44 -4.11
N ARG A 91 12.23 -8.53 -4.46
CA ARG A 91 13.34 -8.47 -5.42
C ARG A 91 12.91 -7.91 -6.76
N THR A 92 11.88 -8.50 -7.36
CA THR A 92 11.50 -8.22 -8.75
C THR A 92 10.66 -6.95 -8.91
N PHE A 93 9.66 -6.75 -8.06
CA PHE A 93 8.73 -5.63 -8.18
C PHE A 93 9.18 -4.40 -7.41
N ILE A 94 9.67 -4.57 -6.17
CA ILE A 94 10.09 -3.42 -5.36
C ILE A 94 11.49 -2.96 -5.77
N GLN A 95 12.48 -3.84 -5.80
CA GLN A 95 13.87 -3.42 -5.99
C GLN A 95 14.24 -3.22 -7.46
N ASP A 96 13.98 -4.23 -8.31
CA ASP A 96 14.38 -4.17 -9.71
C ASP A 96 13.44 -3.30 -10.59
N TYR A 97 12.30 -2.85 -10.06
CA TYR A 97 11.35 -1.97 -10.74
C TYR A 97 11.05 -0.67 -9.96
N HIS A 98 10.39 -0.71 -8.82
CA HIS A 98 9.95 0.49 -8.11
C HIS A 98 11.12 1.40 -7.66
N GLU A 99 12.08 0.85 -6.92
CA GLU A 99 13.29 1.57 -6.50
C GLU A 99 14.09 2.08 -7.71
N LYS A 100 14.11 1.31 -8.80
CA LYS A 100 14.75 1.73 -10.04
C LYS A 100 14.09 2.96 -10.66
N LEU A 101 12.76 3.04 -10.66
CA LEU A 101 12.05 4.25 -11.11
C LEU A 101 12.45 5.48 -10.28
N GLU A 102 12.57 5.32 -8.96
CA GLU A 102 13.02 6.40 -8.10
C GLU A 102 14.46 6.82 -8.38
N GLU A 103 15.36 5.85 -8.49
CA GLU A 103 16.79 6.05 -8.72
C GLU A 103 17.09 6.72 -10.07
N ASP A 104 16.33 6.37 -11.11
CA ASP A 104 16.55 6.80 -12.48
C ASP A 104 15.79 8.10 -12.82
N TYR A 105 14.62 8.35 -12.21
CA TYR A 105 13.75 9.47 -12.61
C TYR A 105 13.43 10.48 -11.50
N VAL A 106 13.38 10.06 -10.24
CA VAL A 106 12.98 10.92 -9.11
C VAL A 106 14.20 11.56 -8.46
N PHE A 107 15.14 10.76 -7.99
CA PHE A 107 16.33 11.21 -7.27
C PHE A 107 17.17 12.22 -8.07
N PRO A 108 17.42 12.04 -9.39
CA PRO A 108 18.20 12.99 -10.16
C PRO A 108 17.58 14.40 -10.22
N ARG A 109 16.25 14.52 -10.11
CA ARG A 109 15.57 15.83 -10.11
C ARG A 109 15.86 16.61 -8.83
N PHE A 110 15.87 15.92 -7.69
CA PHE A 110 16.24 16.52 -6.40
C PHE A 110 17.70 16.92 -6.37
N GLU A 111 18.59 16.07 -6.88
CA GLU A 111 20.02 16.33 -6.99
C GLU A 111 20.32 17.53 -7.89
N LYS A 112 19.74 17.57 -9.10
CA LYS A 112 19.90 18.68 -10.03
C LYS A 112 19.36 20.01 -9.48
N ALA A 113 18.30 19.95 -8.67
CA ALA A 113 17.73 21.12 -8.00
C ALA A 113 18.49 21.54 -6.74
N GLY A 114 19.50 20.77 -6.29
CA GLY A 114 20.21 21.01 -5.04
C GLY A 114 19.32 20.88 -3.79
N LYS A 115 18.21 20.14 -3.87
CA LYS A 115 17.23 19.98 -2.78
C LYS A 115 17.30 18.57 -2.22
N LEU A 116 17.25 18.45 -0.89
CA LEU A 116 17.17 17.15 -0.20
C LEU A 116 18.27 16.15 -0.60
N THR A 117 19.43 16.62 -1.08
CA THR A 117 20.52 15.78 -1.57
C THR A 117 21.02 14.80 -0.51
N GLY A 118 21.12 15.25 0.75
CA GLY A 118 21.46 14.38 1.88
C GLY A 118 20.46 13.24 2.07
N LEU A 119 19.16 13.50 1.90
CA LEU A 119 18.11 12.48 2.00
C LEU A 119 18.20 11.48 0.84
N VAL A 120 18.37 11.96 -0.40
CA VAL A 120 18.56 11.09 -1.57
C VAL A 120 19.73 10.11 -1.34
N GLN A 121 20.84 10.60 -0.79
CA GLN A 121 21.98 9.74 -0.47
C GLN A 121 21.68 8.71 0.63
N VAL A 122 20.83 9.05 1.60
CA VAL A 122 20.34 8.07 2.59
C VAL A 122 19.46 7.01 1.92
N LEU A 123 18.51 7.42 1.08
CA LEU A 123 17.59 6.50 0.40
C LEU A 123 18.34 5.51 -0.51
N ARG A 124 19.32 5.98 -1.30
CA ARG A 124 20.18 5.09 -2.09
C ARG A 124 20.90 4.04 -1.24
N ARG A 125 21.42 4.43 -0.08
CA ARG A 125 22.03 3.47 0.87
C ARG A 125 21.01 2.51 1.45
N GLN A 126 19.78 2.95 1.68
CA GLN A 126 18.70 2.08 2.15
C GLN A 126 18.27 1.08 1.09
N HIS A 127 18.14 1.46 -0.18
CA HIS A 127 17.87 0.54 -1.29
C HIS A 127 18.96 -0.53 -1.40
N GLU A 128 20.23 -0.12 -1.39
CA GLU A 128 21.39 -1.01 -1.39
C GLU A 128 21.37 -2.00 -0.21
N ALA A 129 21.05 -1.53 1.00
CA ALA A 129 20.92 -2.38 2.18
C ALA A 129 19.75 -3.37 2.06
N GLY A 130 18.61 -2.92 1.53
CA GLY A 130 17.44 -3.76 1.25
C GLY A 130 17.77 -4.89 0.29
N ARG A 131 18.50 -4.62 -0.79
CA ARG A 131 18.95 -5.64 -1.76
C ARG A 131 19.80 -6.72 -1.10
N LYS A 132 20.78 -6.32 -0.30
CA LYS A 132 21.64 -7.26 0.45
C LYS A 132 20.84 -8.16 1.40
N MET A 133 19.80 -7.61 2.03
CA MET A 133 18.92 -8.40 2.90
C MET A 133 18.11 -9.44 2.12
N ILE A 134 17.53 -9.05 0.98
CA ILE A 134 16.75 -9.97 0.15
C ILE A 134 17.62 -11.05 -0.49
N ASP A 135 18.83 -10.69 -0.94
CA ASP A 135 19.79 -11.66 -1.47
C ASP A 135 20.13 -12.73 -0.41
N PHE A 136 20.30 -12.34 0.86
CA PHE A 136 20.52 -13.27 1.96
C PHE A 136 19.34 -14.24 2.16
N LEU A 137 18.10 -13.74 2.07
CA LEU A 137 16.90 -14.58 2.21
C LEU A 137 16.75 -15.56 1.04
N GLN A 138 17.15 -15.18 -0.17
CA GLN A 138 17.05 -16.03 -1.36
C GLN A 138 18.17 -17.08 -1.47
N ILE A 139 19.36 -16.81 -0.92
CA ILE A 139 20.49 -17.77 -0.90
C ILE A 139 20.28 -18.88 0.15
N SER A 140 19.36 -18.70 1.11
CA SER A 140 19.09 -19.69 2.14
C SER A 140 18.44 -20.95 1.51
N PRO A 141 19.05 -22.15 1.64
CA PRO A 141 18.68 -23.32 0.86
C PRO A 141 17.33 -23.90 1.33
N GLY A 142 16.26 -23.52 0.63
CA GLY A 142 14.96 -24.20 0.62
C GLY A 142 14.46 -24.51 -0.81
N SER A 143 15.17 -24.10 -1.85
CA SER A 143 14.78 -24.27 -3.25
C SER A 143 15.17 -25.64 -3.79
N ASN A 144 14.52 -26.70 -3.31
CA ASN A 144 14.37 -27.94 -4.07
C ASN A 144 12.89 -28.15 -4.38
N GLY A 145 12.35 -27.29 -5.25
CA GLY A 145 11.05 -27.43 -5.88
C GLY A 145 11.25 -27.51 -7.39
N SER A 146 11.03 -28.70 -7.93
CA SER A 146 11.22 -29.11 -9.33
C SER A 146 10.68 -28.11 -10.36
N GLY A 147 11.59 -27.39 -11.03
CA GLY A 147 11.37 -26.95 -12.40
C GLY A 147 11.48 -28.16 -13.32
N LYS A 148 10.38 -28.55 -13.96
CA LYS A 148 10.41 -29.37 -15.17
C LYS A 148 10.05 -28.45 -16.34
N PRO A 149 10.73 -28.55 -17.50
CA PRO A 149 10.54 -27.65 -18.65
C PRO A 149 9.11 -27.64 -19.20
#